data_AF-A0A0F9LRU0-F1
#
_entry.id   AF-A0A0F9LRU0-F1
#
_cell.length_a   1.000
_cell.length_b   1.000
_cell.length_c   1.000
_cell.angle_alpha   90.00
_cell.angle_beta   90.00
_cell.angle_gamma   90.00
#
_symmetry.space_group_name_H-M   'P 1'
#
loop_
_entity.id
_entity.type
_entity.pdbx_description
1 polymer ?
#
loop_
_entity_poly.entity_id
_entity_poly.type
_entity_poly.pdbx_seq_one_letter_code
_entity_poly.pdbx_strand_id
1 'polypeptide(L)'
;GNVVLSWFISPIFGMLITYVLFKVSAKFFLSRLRGLNQIEKSERTFKWLLLMAVIFAEIWVGANSGEALGILFGLRENNTINNAQYITFAVFCGIFAFLGIYFAARYVIKNLASQMIDTRPSEGFIIQISSAIILMIATLWSLPISHSHVIVFCILGLSLAQKKEIDKKGLAKMGAYWVLTFPLAALLSGFLYFILSLFGLS
;
A
#
# COMPACT_ATOMS: atom_id res chain seq x y z
N GLY A 1 -0.72 0.48 -22.26
CA GLY A 1 -1.60 1.63 -22.01
C GLY A 1 -2.18 1.60 -20.60
N ASN A 2 -3.09 0.66 -20.32
CA ASN A 2 -3.92 0.67 -19.11
C ASN A 2 -3.16 0.49 -17.78
N VAL A 3 -2.08 -0.29 -17.76
CA VAL A 3 -1.25 -0.49 -16.56
C VAL A 3 -0.53 0.79 -16.14
N VAL A 4 0.12 1.49 -17.07
CA VAL A 4 0.81 2.74 -16.74
C VAL A 4 -0.20 3.79 -16.26
N LEU A 5 -1.37 3.87 -16.90
CA LEU A 5 -2.44 4.78 -16.48
C LEU A 5 -2.92 4.47 -15.06
N SER A 6 -3.06 3.20 -14.68
CA SER A 6 -3.51 2.84 -13.32
C SER A 6 -2.56 3.31 -12.23
N TRP A 7 -1.25 3.40 -12.51
CA TRP A 7 -0.24 3.89 -11.56
C TRP A 7 -0.43 5.37 -11.21
N PHE A 8 -0.95 6.19 -12.12
CA PHE A 8 -1.24 7.60 -11.87
C PHE A 8 -2.67 7.82 -11.38
N ILE A 9 -3.63 7.04 -11.89
CA ILE A 9 -5.04 7.21 -11.56
C ILE A 9 -5.34 6.70 -10.13
N SER A 10 -4.79 5.54 -9.74
CA SER A 10 -5.12 4.92 -8.46
C SER A 10 -4.76 5.78 -7.23
N PRO A 11 -3.61 6.49 -7.16
CA PRO A 11 -3.33 7.36 -6.03
C PRO A 11 -4.26 8.58 -6.01
N ILE A 12 -4.55 9.20 -7.15
CA ILE A 12 -5.47 10.35 -7.24
C ILE A 12 -6.87 9.97 -6.76
N PHE A 13 -7.36 8.80 -7.18
CA PHE A 13 -8.64 8.28 -6.67
C PHE A 13 -8.58 7.94 -5.18
N GLY A 14 -7.49 7.38 -4.68
CA GLY A 14 -7.28 7.18 -3.24
C GLY A 14 -7.38 8.48 -2.44
N MET A 15 -6.75 9.55 -2.92
CA MET A 15 -6.87 10.90 -2.35
C MET A 15 -8.32 11.39 -2.34
N LEU A 16 -9.02 11.29 -3.48
CA LEU A 16 -10.40 11.76 -3.62
C LEU A 16 -11.37 10.98 -2.72
N ILE A 17 -11.28 9.65 -2.73
CA ILE A 17 -12.13 8.79 -1.91
C ILE A 17 -11.90 9.07 -0.43
N THR A 18 -10.64 9.17 0.00
CA THR A 18 -10.33 9.47 1.40
C THR A 18 -10.86 10.84 1.81
N TYR A 19 -10.71 11.85 0.96
CA TYR A 19 -11.25 13.19 1.19
C TYR A 19 -12.77 13.16 1.39
N VAL A 20 -13.49 12.50 0.48
CA VAL A 20 -14.96 12.39 0.53
C VAL A 20 -15.40 11.58 1.75
N LEU A 21 -14.80 10.42 2.01
CA LEU A 21 -15.14 9.58 3.16
C LEU A 21 -14.89 10.28 4.48
N PHE A 22 -13.82 11.06 4.59
CA PHE A 22 -13.58 11.88 5.77
C PHE A 22 -14.65 12.97 5.92
N LYS A 23 -14.97 13.72 4.87
CA LYS A 23 -16.01 14.76 4.93
C LYS A 23 -17.38 14.21 5.33
N VAL A 24 -17.75 13.06 4.77
CA VAL A 24 -19.01 12.37 5.09
C VAL A 24 -18.99 11.90 6.55
N SER A 25 -17.95 11.18 6.96
CA SER A 25 -17.78 10.72 8.35
C SER A 25 -17.78 11.88 9.35
N ALA A 26 -17.12 12.98 9.01
CA ALA A 26 -17.09 14.18 9.84
C ALA A 26 -18.47 14.81 9.95
N LYS A 27 -19.19 15.01 8.84
CA LYS A 27 -20.51 15.63 8.81
C LYS A 27 -21.57 14.83 9.56
N PHE A 28 -21.57 13.50 9.41
CA PHE A 28 -22.63 12.66 9.98
C PHE A 28 -22.31 12.08 11.36
N PHE A 29 -21.03 11.90 11.69
CA PHE A 29 -20.62 11.23 12.91
C PHE A 29 -19.70 12.09 13.78
N LEU A 30 -18.49 12.44 13.30
CA LEU A 30 -17.47 13.05 14.16
C LEU A 30 -17.85 14.45 14.67
N SER A 31 -18.55 15.25 13.88
CA SER A 31 -19.01 16.60 14.28
C SER A 31 -20.14 16.58 15.31
N ARG A 32 -20.80 15.44 15.52
CA ARG A 32 -21.82 15.28 16.56
C ARG A 32 -21.22 15.00 17.94
N LEU A 33 -19.94 14.64 18.01
CA LEU A 33 -19.22 14.38 19.25
C LEU A 33 -18.70 15.71 19.82
N ARG A 34 -19.32 16.21 20.88
CA ARG A 34 -18.97 17.51 21.48
C ARG A 34 -18.18 17.39 22.79
N GLY A 35 -18.22 16.23 23.46
CA GLY A 35 -17.52 16.00 24.74
C GLY A 35 -16.26 15.16 24.58
N LEU A 36 -15.20 15.48 25.34
CA LEU A 36 -13.93 14.73 25.35
C LEU A 36 -14.16 13.23 25.61
N ASN A 37 -14.98 12.88 26.61
CA ASN A 37 -15.33 11.49 26.93
C ASN A 37 -16.03 10.77 25.77
N GLN A 38 -16.87 11.48 25.00
CA GLN A 38 -17.55 10.89 23.84
C GLN A 38 -16.59 10.66 22.68
N ILE A 39 -15.68 11.61 22.43
CA ILE A 39 -14.62 11.49 21.43
C ILE A 39 -13.71 10.32 21.79
N GLU A 40 -13.23 10.23 23.04
CA GLU A 40 -12.36 9.14 23.47
C GLU A 40 -13.04 7.77 23.35
N LYS A 41 -14.30 7.66 23.77
CA LYS A 41 -15.07 6.41 23.62
C LYS A 41 -15.23 6.02 22.15
N SER A 42 -15.52 6.98 21.29
CA SER A 42 -15.59 6.79 19.84
C SER A 42 -14.26 6.31 19.26
N GLU A 43 -13.15 6.98 19.59
CA GLU A 43 -11.82 6.58 19.11
C GLU A 43 -11.40 5.19 19.63
N ARG A 44 -11.82 4.81 20.84
CA ARG A 44 -11.61 3.46 21.38
C ARG A 44 -12.36 2.40 20.55
N THR A 45 -13.56 2.71 20.08
CA THR A 45 -14.28 1.84 19.13
C THR A 45 -13.59 1.81 17.77
N PHE A 46 -13.18 2.97 17.24
CA PHE A 46 -12.46 3.04 15.97
C PHE A 46 -11.12 2.33 15.98
N LYS A 47 -10.45 2.18 17.13
CA LYS A 47 -9.25 1.34 17.23
C LYS A 47 -9.50 -0.10 16.78
N TRP A 48 -10.64 -0.68 17.15
CA TRP A 48 -11.00 -2.04 16.73
C TRP A 48 -11.44 -2.09 15.28
N LEU A 49 -12.17 -1.08 14.81
CA LEU A 49 -12.53 -0.97 13.40
C LEU A 49 -11.29 -0.80 12.52
N LEU A 50 -10.32 0.00 12.97
CA LEU A 50 -9.03 0.18 12.32
C LEU A 50 -8.28 -1.15 12.22
N LEU A 51 -8.23 -1.94 13.29
CA LEU A 51 -7.60 -3.26 13.23
C LEU A 51 -8.24 -4.14 12.14
N MET A 52 -9.57 -4.16 12.06
CA MET A 52 -10.28 -4.91 11.02
C MET A 52 -10.03 -4.34 9.63
N ALA A 53 -9.97 -3.01 9.49
CA ALA A 53 -9.66 -2.35 8.22
C ALA A 53 -8.23 -2.63 7.76
N VAL A 54 -7.26 -2.67 8.66
CA VAL A 54 -5.87 -3.04 8.35
C VAL A 54 -5.82 -4.49 7.87
N ILE A 55 -6.44 -5.43 8.58
CA ILE A 55 -6.49 -6.84 8.15
C ILE A 55 -7.09 -6.94 6.74
N PHE A 56 -8.21 -6.25 6.50
CA PHE A 56 -8.85 -6.22 5.18
C PHE A 56 -7.94 -5.58 4.11
N ALA A 57 -7.26 -4.49 4.42
CA ALA A 57 -6.33 -3.84 3.51
C ALA A 57 -5.16 -4.76 3.13
N GLU A 58 -4.52 -5.40 4.11
CA GLU A 58 -3.37 -6.27 3.89
C GLU A 58 -3.69 -7.50 3.03
N ILE A 59 -4.93 -8.01 3.06
CA ILE A 59 -5.39 -9.05 2.13
C ILE A 59 -5.28 -8.57 0.69
N TRP A 60 -5.73 -7.35 0.40
CA TRP A 60 -5.67 -6.77 -0.94
C TRP A 60 -4.29 -6.30 -1.35
N VAL A 61 -3.46 -5.87 -0.39
CA VAL A 61 -2.03 -5.61 -0.63
C VAL A 61 -1.35 -6.88 -1.11
N GLY A 62 -1.56 -8.00 -0.40
CA GLY A 62 -1.01 -9.30 -0.79
C GLY A 62 -1.55 -9.77 -2.14
N ALA A 63 -2.86 -9.66 -2.38
CA ALA A 63 -3.50 -10.08 -3.62
C ALA A 63 -3.07 -9.26 -4.85
N ASN A 64 -2.70 -7.98 -4.67
CA ASN A 64 -2.23 -7.11 -5.75
C ASN A 64 -0.70 -7.18 -5.95
N SER A 65 0.03 -7.93 -5.12
CA SER A 65 1.51 -7.96 -5.15
C SER A 65 2.05 -8.76 -6.33
N GLY A 66 2.09 -8.10 -7.48
CA GLY A 66 2.70 -8.62 -8.71
C GLY A 66 4.22 -8.73 -8.63
N GLU A 67 4.87 -8.03 -7.70
CA GLU A 67 6.33 -8.01 -7.57
C GLU A 67 6.91 -9.38 -7.15
N ALA A 68 6.19 -10.13 -6.31
CA ALA A 68 6.63 -11.45 -5.85
C ALA A 68 6.24 -12.57 -6.83
N LEU A 69 5.03 -12.51 -7.40
CA LEU A 69 4.47 -13.60 -8.19
C LEU A 69 4.65 -13.41 -9.70
N GLY A 70 4.99 -12.22 -10.19
CA GLY A 70 5.07 -11.91 -11.61
C GLY A 70 6.08 -12.78 -12.38
N ILE A 71 7.23 -13.09 -11.77
CA ILE A 71 8.23 -14.00 -12.36
C ILE A 71 7.67 -15.43 -12.44
N LEU A 72 7.05 -15.91 -11.36
CA LEU A 72 6.45 -17.25 -11.33
C LEU A 72 5.31 -17.38 -12.36
N PHE A 73 4.53 -16.32 -12.54
CA PHE A 73 3.48 -16.25 -13.55
C PHE A 73 4.09 -16.36 -14.96
N GLY A 74 5.14 -15.59 -15.26
CA GLY A 74 5.84 -15.68 -16.55
C GLY A 74 6.44 -17.05 -16.83
N LEU A 75 7.02 -17.71 -15.82
CA LEU A 75 7.54 -19.08 -15.95
C LEU A 75 6.42 -20.10 -16.22
N ARG A 76 5.23 -19.89 -15.63
CA ARG A 76 4.07 -20.75 -15.88
C ARG A 76 3.56 -20.59 -17.30
N GLU A 77 3.42 -19.36 -17.78
CA GLU A 77 2.96 -19.06 -19.15
C GLU A 77 3.93 -19.60 -20.21
N ASN A 78 5.24 -19.57 -19.91
CA ASN A 78 6.26 -20.19 -20.76
C ASN A 78 6.38 -21.72 -20.61
N ASN A 79 5.45 -22.37 -19.89
CA ASN A 79 5.43 -23.80 -19.62
C ASN A 79 6.72 -24.35 -18.95
N THR A 80 7.52 -23.48 -18.33
CA THR A 80 8.74 -23.88 -17.61
C THR A 80 8.39 -24.53 -16.26
N ILE A 81 7.31 -24.06 -15.63
CA ILE A 81 6.74 -24.67 -14.43
C ILE A 81 5.27 -25.01 -14.66
N ASN A 82 4.79 -26.08 -14.04
CA ASN A 82 3.37 -26.46 -14.09
C ASN A 82 2.53 -25.72 -13.03
N ASN A 83 1.20 -25.86 -13.09
CA ASN A 83 0.30 -25.17 -12.17
C ASN A 83 0.49 -25.59 -10.70
N ALA A 84 0.85 -26.85 -10.43
CA ALA A 84 1.10 -27.30 -9.07
C ALA A 84 2.36 -26.62 -8.48
N GLN A 85 3.44 -26.56 -9.26
CA GLN A 85 4.67 -25.86 -8.90
C GLN A 85 4.44 -24.36 -8.67
N TYR A 86 3.67 -23.71 -9.56
CA TYR A 86 3.28 -22.31 -9.40
C TYR A 86 2.59 -22.06 -8.04
N ILE A 87 1.60 -22.88 -7.68
CA ILE A 87 0.88 -22.75 -6.40
C ILE A 87 1.84 -22.98 -5.22
N THR A 88 2.66 -24.03 -5.27
CA THR A 88 3.63 -24.32 -4.20
C THR A 88 4.60 -23.17 -3.98
N PHE A 89 5.17 -22.62 -5.05
CA PHE A 89 6.10 -21.49 -4.94
C PHE A 89 5.41 -20.21 -4.48
N ALA A 90 4.17 -19.95 -4.92
CA ALA A 90 3.39 -18.82 -4.43
C ALA A 90 3.12 -18.91 -2.92
N VAL A 91 2.82 -20.12 -2.40
CA VAL A 91 2.69 -20.36 -0.96
C VAL A 91 4.00 -20.07 -0.22
N PHE A 92 5.15 -20.54 -0.74
CA PHE A 92 6.44 -20.22 -0.15
C PHE A 92 6.72 -18.72 -0.14
N CYS A 93 6.46 -18.01 -1.24
CA CYS A 93 6.59 -16.55 -1.30
C CYS A 93 5.75 -15.88 -0.20
N GLY A 94 4.51 -16.32 0.01
CA GLY A 94 3.65 -15.81 1.08
C GLY A 94 4.23 -16.07 2.48
N ILE A 95 4.75 -17.27 2.74
CA ILE A 95 5.39 -17.62 4.01
C ILE A 95 6.63 -16.75 4.26
N PHE A 96 7.51 -16.61 3.27
CA PHE A 96 8.72 -15.80 3.41
C PHE A 96 8.41 -14.30 3.53
N ALA A 97 7.37 -13.80 2.85
CA ALA A 97 6.89 -12.43 3.03
C ALA A 97 6.40 -12.21 4.47
N PHE A 98 5.62 -13.14 5.02
CA PHE A 98 5.19 -13.10 6.42
C PHE A 98 6.37 -13.10 7.39
N LEU A 99 7.35 -14.01 7.20
CA LEU A 99 8.54 -14.05 8.05
C LEU A 99 9.36 -12.76 7.95
N GLY A 100 9.51 -12.20 6.75
CA GLY A 100 10.18 -10.92 6.53
C GLY A 100 9.51 -9.79 7.32
N ILE A 101 8.19 -9.68 7.28
CA ILE A 101 7.44 -8.71 8.07
C ILE A 101 7.64 -8.98 9.57
N TYR A 102 7.47 -10.22 10.02
CA TYR A 102 7.59 -10.58 11.44
C TYR A 102 8.96 -10.21 12.04
N PHE A 103 10.05 -10.48 11.31
CA PHE A 103 11.40 -10.20 11.80
C PHE A 103 11.88 -8.77 11.55
N ALA A 104 11.59 -8.19 10.39
CA ALA A 104 12.18 -6.92 9.97
C ALA A 104 11.24 -5.71 10.13
N ALA A 105 9.92 -5.90 10.15
CA ALA A 105 8.99 -4.76 10.13
C ALA A 105 9.12 -3.88 11.37
N ARG A 106 9.52 -4.41 12.53
CA ARG A 106 9.72 -3.62 13.76
C ARG A 106 10.67 -2.44 13.59
N TYR A 107 11.68 -2.56 12.73
CA TYR A 107 12.65 -1.48 12.47
C TYR A 107 12.03 -0.37 11.62
N VAL A 108 11.16 -0.73 10.68
CA VAL A 108 10.51 0.20 9.76
C VAL A 108 9.29 0.86 10.42
N ILE A 109 8.46 0.07 11.12
CA ILE A 109 7.26 0.54 11.82
C ILE A 109 7.61 1.58 12.88
N LYS A 110 8.72 1.42 13.62
CA LYS A 110 9.12 2.41 14.62
C LYS A 110 9.38 3.79 14.00
N ASN A 111 10.03 3.82 12.84
CA ASN A 111 10.32 5.06 12.12
C ASN A 111 9.05 5.66 11.51
N LEU A 112 8.18 4.84 10.90
CA LEU A 112 6.90 5.29 10.34
C LEU A 112 5.93 5.80 11.40
N ALA A 113 5.81 5.08 12.53
CA ALA A 113 4.93 5.46 13.64
C ALA A 113 5.32 6.83 14.21
N SER A 114 6.62 7.14 14.26
CA SER A 114 7.10 8.45 14.71
C SER A 114 6.68 9.62 13.81
N GLN A 115 6.37 9.34 12.54
CA GLN A 115 5.86 10.34 11.59
C GLN A 115 4.33 10.45 11.60
N MET A 116 3.63 9.46 12.16
CA MET A 116 2.17 9.39 12.23
C MET A 116 1.60 9.73 13.62
N ILE A 117 2.42 10.26 14.54
CA ILE A 117 2.08 10.46 15.97
C ILE A 117 0.76 11.24 16.17
N ASP A 118 0.38 12.12 15.25
CA ASP A 118 -0.83 12.96 15.36
C ASP A 118 -2.10 12.36 14.70
N THR A 119 -2.08 11.07 14.32
CA THR A 119 -3.21 10.42 13.64
C THR A 119 -4.13 9.70 14.61
N ARG A 120 -5.43 10.00 14.57
CA ARG A 120 -6.45 9.33 15.39
C ARG A 120 -6.85 7.96 14.80
N PRO A 121 -7.31 6.99 15.61
CA PRO A 121 -7.81 5.72 15.10
C PRO A 121 -8.90 5.85 14.02
N SER A 122 -9.82 6.80 14.16
CA SER A 122 -10.86 7.08 13.16
C SER A 122 -10.29 7.53 11.81
N GLU A 123 -9.24 8.36 11.83
CA GLU A 123 -8.53 8.83 10.66
C GLU A 123 -7.77 7.69 9.97
N GLY A 124 -7.06 6.88 10.76
CA GLY A 124 -6.39 5.68 10.28
C GLY A 124 -7.37 4.72 9.62
N PHE A 125 -8.57 4.52 10.22
CA PHE A 125 -9.60 3.65 9.67
C PHE A 125 -10.05 4.12 8.28
N ILE A 126 -10.29 5.42 8.13
CA ILE A 126 -10.72 6.01 6.86
C ILE A 126 -9.62 5.87 5.80
N ILE A 127 -8.35 6.12 6.14
CA ILE A 127 -7.21 5.92 5.23
C ILE A 127 -7.13 4.46 4.77
N GLN A 128 -7.20 3.51 5.71
CA GLN A 128 -7.02 2.09 5.41
C GLN A 128 -8.15 1.52 4.57
N ILE A 129 -9.41 1.86 4.89
CA ILE A 129 -10.56 1.43 4.06
C ILE A 129 -10.48 2.06 2.66
N SER A 130 -10.09 3.33 2.55
CA SER A 130 -9.94 3.97 1.24
C SER A 130 -8.89 3.28 0.38
N SER A 131 -7.71 2.98 0.97
CA SER A 131 -6.64 2.25 0.31
C SER A 131 -7.08 0.84 -0.10
N ALA A 132 -7.74 0.11 0.81
CA ALA A 132 -8.22 -1.24 0.59
C ALA A 132 -9.24 -1.31 -0.56
N ILE A 133 -10.18 -0.35 -0.65
CA ILE A 133 -11.16 -0.29 -1.75
C ILE A 133 -10.46 -0.10 -3.10
N ILE A 134 -9.48 0.81 -3.17
CA ILE A 134 -8.72 1.05 -4.40
C ILE A 134 -7.94 -0.21 -4.82
N LEU A 135 -7.24 -0.85 -3.88
CA LEU A 135 -6.51 -2.10 -4.13
C LEU A 135 -7.43 -3.24 -4.53
N MET A 136 -8.59 -3.35 -3.90
CA MET A 136 -9.61 -4.34 -4.25
C MET A 136 -10.07 -4.16 -5.69
N ILE A 137 -10.48 -2.94 -6.07
CA ILE A 137 -10.95 -2.65 -7.43
C ILE A 137 -9.83 -2.91 -8.45
N ALA A 138 -8.60 -2.45 -8.16
CA ALA A 138 -7.45 -2.69 -9.03
C ALA A 138 -7.15 -4.19 -9.20
N THR A 139 -7.21 -4.95 -8.11
CA THR A 139 -7.01 -6.41 -8.13
C THR A 139 -8.09 -7.12 -8.94
N LEU A 140 -9.37 -6.74 -8.77
CA LEU A 140 -10.48 -7.29 -9.55
C LEU A 140 -10.35 -6.98 -11.05
N TRP A 141 -9.72 -5.86 -11.41
CA TRP A 141 -9.41 -5.49 -12.79
C TRP A 141 -8.03 -5.99 -13.26
N SER A 142 -7.34 -6.81 -12.45
CA SER A 142 -6.00 -7.34 -12.76
C SER A 142 -4.98 -6.24 -13.08
N LEU A 143 -5.11 -5.08 -12.43
CA LEU A 143 -4.20 -3.95 -12.57
C LEU A 143 -3.18 -3.98 -11.41
N PRO A 144 -1.89 -4.18 -11.70
CA PRO A 144 -0.85 -4.09 -10.67
C PRO A 144 -0.64 -2.61 -10.34
N ILE A 145 -0.90 -2.23 -9.09
CA ILE A 145 -0.73 -0.86 -8.61
C ILE A 145 0.12 -0.85 -7.34
N SER A 146 0.77 0.27 -7.07
CA SER A 146 1.63 0.39 -5.90
C SER A 146 0.85 0.86 -4.68
N HIS A 147 0.69 -0.03 -3.69
CA HIS A 147 0.04 0.31 -2.41
C HIS A 147 0.70 1.52 -1.72
N SER A 148 2.03 1.63 -1.76
CA SER A 148 2.76 2.75 -1.16
C SER A 148 2.35 4.11 -1.72
N HIS A 149 2.08 4.19 -3.03
CA HIS A 149 1.58 5.43 -3.64
C HIS A 149 0.12 5.70 -3.22
N VAL A 150 -0.73 4.68 -3.27
CA VAL A 150 -2.14 4.80 -2.89
C VAL A 150 -2.28 5.32 -1.46
N ILE A 151 -1.58 4.70 -0.49
CA ILE A 151 -1.71 5.08 0.92
C ILE A 151 -1.17 6.49 1.20
N VAL A 152 -0.08 6.90 0.56
CA VAL A 152 0.44 8.28 0.68
C VAL A 152 -0.59 9.29 0.16
N PHE A 153 -1.22 9.02 -0.97
CA PHE A 153 -2.25 9.90 -1.51
C PHE A 153 -3.55 9.88 -0.68
N CYS A 154 -3.91 8.75 -0.08
CA CYS A 154 -5.01 8.69 0.90
C CYS A 154 -4.71 9.62 2.10
N ILE A 155 -3.49 9.56 2.66
CA ILE A 155 -3.05 10.47 3.74
C ILE A 155 -3.16 11.94 3.29
N LEU A 156 -2.76 12.26 2.06
CA LEU A 156 -2.93 13.61 1.51
C LEU A 156 -4.40 14.03 1.39
N GLY A 157 -5.26 13.12 0.94
CA GLY A 157 -6.71 13.35 0.86
C GLY A 157 -7.31 13.67 2.23
N LEU A 158 -6.88 12.95 3.27
CA LEU A 158 -7.27 13.22 4.66
C LEU A 158 -6.79 14.61 5.11
N SER A 159 -5.51 14.92 4.92
CA SER A 159 -4.93 16.23 5.31
C SER A 159 -5.64 17.40 4.61
N LEU A 160 -5.93 17.27 3.31
CA LEU A 160 -6.71 18.25 2.56
C LEU A 160 -8.13 18.41 3.12
N ALA A 161 -8.80 17.31 3.48
CA ALA A 161 -10.16 17.35 4.02
C ALA A 161 -10.24 18.06 5.38
N GLN A 162 -9.18 17.92 6.16
CA GLN A 162 -8.98 18.56 7.47
C GLN A 162 -8.39 19.97 7.39
N LYS A 163 -7.93 20.40 6.21
CA LYS A 163 -7.17 21.64 6.02
C LYS A 163 -5.89 21.68 6.87
N LYS A 164 -5.26 20.52 7.10
CA LYS A 164 -3.94 20.41 7.75
C LYS A 164 -2.84 20.82 6.77
N GLU A 165 -1.75 21.37 7.30
CA GLU A 165 -0.57 21.63 6.48
C GLU A 165 0.03 20.33 5.93
N ILE A 166 0.57 20.41 4.73
CA ILE A 166 1.16 19.28 4.02
C ILE A 166 2.66 19.55 3.89
N ASP A 167 3.48 18.58 4.29
CA ASP A 167 4.93 18.64 4.10
C ASP A 167 5.28 18.46 2.61
N LYS A 168 5.29 19.58 1.89
CA LYS A 168 5.64 19.65 0.47
C LYS A 168 7.07 19.17 0.20
N LYS A 169 8.00 19.39 1.13
CA LYS A 169 9.40 18.97 0.97
C LYS A 169 9.52 17.45 1.08
N GLY A 170 8.87 16.87 2.10
CA GLY A 170 8.77 15.42 2.27
C GLY A 170 8.14 14.74 1.05
N LEU A 171 7.04 15.28 0.53
CA LEU A 171 6.38 14.76 -0.68
C LEU A 171 7.27 14.84 -1.92
N ALA A 172 7.95 15.97 -2.14
CA ALA A 172 8.85 16.12 -3.27
C ALA A 172 10.01 15.11 -3.20
N LYS A 173 10.54 14.88 -1.99
CA LYS A 173 11.59 13.88 -1.74
C LYS A 173 11.10 12.46 -2.02
N MET A 174 9.89 12.11 -1.58
CA MET A 174 9.26 10.82 -1.90
C MET A 174 9.08 10.63 -3.41
N GLY A 175 8.55 11.66 -4.09
CA GLY A 175 8.39 11.65 -5.55
C GLY A 175 9.70 11.42 -6.30
N ALA A 176 10.78 12.07 -5.86
CA ALA A 176 12.11 11.85 -6.42
C ALA A 176 12.58 10.39 -6.25
N TYR A 177 12.37 9.80 -5.06
CA TYR A 177 12.73 8.39 -4.82
C TYR A 177 11.90 7.42 -5.66
N TRP A 178 10.61 7.67 -5.85
CA TRP A 178 9.76 6.82 -6.70
C TRP A 178 10.28 6.76 -8.14
N VAL A 179 10.67 7.91 -8.71
CA VAL A 179 11.24 7.95 -10.06
C VAL A 179 12.63 7.30 -10.10
N LEU A 180 13.48 7.57 -9.11
CA LEU A 180 14.86 7.07 -9.06
C LEU A 180 14.93 5.55 -8.86
N THR A 181 13.91 4.94 -8.25
CA THR A 181 13.89 3.50 -7.98
C THR A 181 13.91 2.67 -9.27
N PHE A 182 13.21 3.09 -10.33
CA PHE A 182 13.14 2.37 -11.61
C PHE A 182 14.51 2.21 -12.32
N PRO A 183 15.26 3.29 -12.61
CA PRO A 183 16.55 3.17 -13.28
C PRO A 183 17.57 2.42 -12.42
N LEU A 184 17.57 2.62 -11.10
CA LEU A 184 18.47 1.89 -10.21
C LEU A 184 18.18 0.39 -10.20
N ALA A 185 16.91 -0.01 -10.14
CA ALA A 185 16.51 -1.40 -10.21
C ALA A 185 16.88 -2.03 -11.56
N ALA A 186 16.68 -1.31 -12.67
CA ALA A 186 17.04 -1.77 -14.01
C ALA A 186 18.56 -1.95 -14.17
N LEU A 187 19.35 -0.99 -13.70
CA LEU A 187 20.81 -1.06 -13.73
C LEU A 187 21.34 -2.24 -12.90
N LEU A 188 20.82 -2.40 -11.67
CA LEU A 188 21.22 -3.50 -10.80
C LEU A 188 20.84 -4.86 -11.39
N SER A 189 19.62 -4.98 -11.92
CA SER A 189 19.15 -6.21 -12.58
C SER A 189 20.01 -6.55 -13.80
N GLY A 190 20.30 -5.57 -14.67
CA GLY A 190 21.15 -5.77 -15.84
C GLY A 190 22.59 -6.15 -15.46
N PHE A 191 23.13 -5.53 -14.41
CA PHE A 191 24.46 -5.85 -13.89
C PHE A 191 24.54 -7.29 -13.36
N LEU A 192 23.54 -7.72 -12.59
CA LEU A 192 23.48 -9.09 -12.08
C LEU A 192 23.31 -10.11 -13.21
N TYR A 193 22.47 -9.81 -14.20
CA TYR A 193 22.31 -10.67 -15.39
C TYR A 193 23.64 -10.82 -16.15
N PHE A 194 24.37 -9.73 -16.35
CA PHE A 194 25.68 -9.76 -16.99
C PHE A 194 26.70 -10.62 -16.21
N ILE A 195 26.70 -10.57 -14.88
CA ILE A 195 27.55 -11.44 -14.07
C ILE A 195 27.17 -12.91 -14.27
N LEU A 196 25.88 -13.25 -14.20
CA LEU A 196 25.42 -14.63 -14.33
C LEU A 196 25.73 -15.21 -15.72
N SER A 197 25.65 -14.39 -16.76
CA SER A 197 25.97 -14.82 -18.13
C SER A 197 27.45 -15.11 -18.34
N LEU A 198 28.36 -14.40 -17.64
CA LEU A 198 29.80 -14.72 -17.64
C LEU A 198 30.08 -16.12 -17.08
N PHE A 199 29.25 -16.61 -16.16
CA PHE A 199 29.36 -17.95 -15.58
C PHE A 199 28.51 -19.00 -16.33
N GLY A 200 27.83 -18.64 -17.42
CA GLY A 200 26.99 -19.54 -18.21
C GLY A 200 25.70 -19.98 -17.50
N LEU A 201 25.23 -19.22 -16.51
CA LEU A 201 24.06 -19.54 -15.67
C LEU A 201 22.76 -18.82 -16.10
N SER A 202 22.78 -18.12 -17.24
CA SER A 202 21.68 -17.28 -17.74
C SER A 202 21.03 -17.81 -19.01
#